data_AF-A0A4Q6AZL0-F1
#
_entry.id   AF-A0A4Q6AZL0-F1
#
_cell.length_a   1.000
_cell.length_b   1.000
_cell.length_c   1.000
_cell.angle_alpha   90.00
_cell.angle_beta   90.00
_cell.angle_gamma   90.00
#
_symmetry.space_group_name_H-M   'P 1'
#
loop_
_entity.id
_entity.type
_entity.pdbx_description
1 polymer ?
#
loop_
_entity_poly.entity_id
_entity_poly.type
_entity_poly.pdbx_seq_one_letter_code
_entity_poly.pdbx_strand_id
1 'polypeptide(L)' 'DGEVVLSGSVPDRNTKRRAADIADSTPGVTHIDNCIRVNSERDRS' A
#
# COMPACT_ATOMS: atom_id res chain seq x y z
N ASP A 1 -3.25 -7.76 -18.42
CA ASP A 1 -2.78 -6.54 -17.76
C ASP A 1 -2.38 -6.84 -16.33
N GLY A 2 -1.17 -6.45 -15.96
CA GLY A 2 -0.58 -6.67 -14.65
C GLY A 2 -1.05 -5.64 -13.64
N GLU A 3 -2.36 -5.50 -13.48
CA GLU A 3 -2.94 -4.52 -12.58
C GLU A 3 -3.06 -5.09 -11.17
N VAL A 4 -2.53 -4.36 -10.18
CA VAL A 4 -2.58 -4.73 -8.77
C VAL A 4 -3.31 -3.65 -7.99
N VAL A 5 -4.34 -4.05 -7.24
CA VAL A 5 -5.06 -3.16 -6.34
C VAL A 5 -4.69 -3.48 -4.91
N LEU A 6 -4.08 -2.52 -4.22
CA LEU A 6 -3.74 -2.63 -2.80
C LEU A 6 -4.86 -1.99 -1.96
N SER A 7 -5.51 -2.78 -1.12
CA SER A 7 -6.56 -2.31 -0.22
C SER A 7 -6.31 -2.78 1.22
N GLY A 8 -6.80 -2.02 2.19
CA GLY A 8 -6.61 -2.31 3.61
C GLY A 8 -6.33 -1.06 4.43
N SER A 9 -6.02 -1.26 5.71
CA SER A 9 -5.65 -0.19 6.63
C SER A 9 -4.29 -0.47 7.23
N VAL A 10 -3.44 0.56 7.32
CA VAL A 10 -2.10 0.46 7.90
C VAL A 10 -1.90 1.53 8.98
N PRO A 11 -1.05 1.29 9.98
CA PRO A 11 -0.86 2.22 11.10
C PRO A 11 -0.13 3.51 10.70
N ASP A 12 0.63 3.50 9.61
CA ASP A 12 1.49 4.62 9.22
C ASP A 12 1.76 4.67 7.70
N ARG A 13 2.22 5.84 7.23
CA ARG A 13 2.51 6.08 5.80
C ARG A 13 3.72 5.28 5.29
N ASN A 14 4.65 4.92 6.15
CA ASN A 14 5.84 4.16 5.76
C ASN A 14 5.45 2.72 5.38
N THR A 15 4.58 2.11 6.17
CA THR A 15 3.97 0.81 5.86
C THR A 15 3.17 0.86 4.56
N LYS A 16 2.40 1.93 4.32
CA LYS A 16 1.69 2.13 3.03
C LYS A 16 2.65 2.16 1.84
N ARG A 17 3.79 2.85 1.97
CA ARG A 17 4.80 2.96 0.89
C ARG A 17 5.46 1.61 0.62
N ARG A 18 5.92 0.92 1.67
CA ARG A 18 6.51 -0.43 1.53
C ARG A 18 5.58 -1.41 0.82
N ALA A 19 4.28 -1.37 1.10
CA ALA A 19 3.31 -2.21 0.41
C ALA A 19 3.27 -1.94 -1.11
N ALA A 20 3.39 -0.68 -1.52
CA ALA A 20 3.49 -0.30 -2.94
C ALA A 20 4.79 -0.79 -3.56
N ASP A 21 5.93 -0.56 -2.89
CA ASP A 21 7.26 -0.95 -3.39
C ASP A 21 7.36 -2.47 -3.60
N ILE A 22 6.77 -3.26 -2.70
CA ILE A 22 6.72 -4.74 -2.83
C ILE A 22 5.87 -5.15 -4.03
N ALA A 23 4.69 -4.54 -4.21
CA ALA A 23 3.84 -4.82 -5.35
C ALA A 23 4.53 -4.46 -6.68
N ASP A 24 5.24 -3.33 -6.73
CA ASP A 24 5.98 -2.86 -7.90
C ASP A 24 7.18 -3.75 -8.24
N SER A 25 7.81 -4.34 -7.22
CA SER A 25 8.90 -5.30 -7.44
C SER A 25 8.46 -6.65 -8.01
N THR A 26 7.15 -6.89 -8.14
CA THR A 26 6.62 -8.18 -8.61
C THR A 26 6.67 -8.27 -10.14
N PRO A 27 7.36 -9.27 -10.72
CA PRO A 27 7.47 -9.42 -12.17
C PRO A 27 6.09 -9.53 -12.83
N GLY A 28 5.87 -8.71 -13.86
CA GLY A 28 4.62 -8.68 -14.61
C GLY A 28 3.60 -7.67 -14.11
N VAL A 29 3.87 -6.92 -13.03
CA VAL A 29 3.06 -5.77 -12.62
C VAL A 29 3.31 -4.59 -13.56
N THR A 30 2.23 -4.02 -14.08
CA THR A 30 2.26 -2.89 -15.02
C THR A 30 1.58 -1.65 -14.45
N HIS A 31 0.67 -1.83 -13.48
CA HIS A 31 -0.04 -0.73 -12.84
C HIS A 31 -0.42 -1.08 -11.41
N ILE A 32 -0.34 -0.10 -10.50
CA ILE A 32 -0.66 -0.29 -9.07
C ILE A 32 -1.62 0.80 -8.61
N ASP A 33 -2.80 0.37 -8.17
CA ASP A 33 -3.76 1.22 -7.49
C ASP A 33 -3.64 1.05 -5.97
N ASN A 34 -2.95 2.00 -5.32
CA ASN A 34 -2.74 1.98 -3.88
C ASN A 34 -3.86 2.69 -3.10
N CYS A 35 -4.92 1.93 -2.85
CA CYS A 35 -6.10 2.33 -2.07
C CYS A 35 -5.96 2.09 -0.55
N ILE A 36 -4.76 1.77 -0.05
CA ILE A 36 -4.53 1.57 1.40
C ILE A 36 -4.82 2.87 2.17
N ARG A 37 -5.58 2.76 3.26
CA ARG A 37 -5.85 3.87 4.18
C ARG A 37 -4.86 3.86 5.34
N VAL A 38 -4.37 5.04 5.71
CA VAL A 38 -3.49 5.18 6.87
C VAL A 38 -4.37 5.52 8.07
N ASN A 39 -4.52 4.56 8.97
CA ASN A 39 -5.19 4.73 10.25
C ASN A 39 -4.11 4.84 11.32
N SER A 40 -3.65 6.06 11.57
CA SER A 40 -2.79 6.35 12.71
C SER A 40 -3.58 6.21 14.01
N GLU A 41 -3.80 4.98 14.45
CA GLU A 41 -4.37 4.67 15.78
C GLU A 41 -3.45 5.15 16.92
N ARG A 42 -2.22 5.57 16.59
CA ARG A 42 -1.27 6.23 17.50
C ARG A 42 -1.38 7.75 17.57
N ASP A 43 -2.43 8.36 17.01
CA ASP A 43 -2.74 9.79 17.19
C ASP A 43 -3.92 9.98 18.17
N ARG A 44 -3.93 9.18 19.24
CA ARG A 44 -4.83 9.30 20.39
C ARG A 44 -4.02 8.99 21.66
N SER A 45 -3.15 9.93 22.03
CA SER A 45 -2.50 10.00 23.33
C SER A 45 -2.75 11.37 23.94
#